data_AF-A0A7X8WK29-F1
#
_entry.id   AF-A0A7X8WK29-F1
#
_cell.length_a   1.000
_cell.length_b   1.000
_cell.length_c   1.000
_cell.angle_alpha   90.00
_cell.angle_beta   90.00
_cell.angle_gamma   90.00
#
_symmetry.space_group_name_H-M   'P 1'
#
loop_
_entity.id
_entity.type
_entity.pdbx_description
1 polymer ?
#
loop_
_entity_poly.entity_id
_entity_poly.type
_entity_poly.pdbx_seq_one_letter_code
_entity_poly.pdbx_strand_id
1 'polypeptide(L)'
;NGHFNYVPTYTAPGHTSIYTGTTPASHGIIGNNWFDKKLDASVYCAGDTSVESIGTMDDAGMMSPHRMTVTTIADENRLATQMQGKTIGVALKDRGAILPAGHTANAAYWFHGKDEGRWISSSFYMESLPQWVVEFNNSGKAESYFKTWNTLYPIESYVESGLDMNTFEGGFKGKETATFPYDLQKLRADNNNFELLKAVAFGNDLTTDFAIAAIEGENLGQNEDTDFLTLSYSSTDYVGHNFGVNSKEVQDPYLRLDHNIAELLQYLDKKVGKGEYIVFLTADHAAVDVPAYLYSLNIPAGYFDSRDFKSDIDSLVQNEYGNKDLIKNMSNSQLFFNHQLLDEMNINIDDFQQKLSNYILAQDNIHRVYTRKQIVNGAYTKGMDALIKNGFNHKRSGDLAYVLDPAFISYSRTGSTHGSSYMYDTHVPILFYGKGVKSGSSSRRSEIVDIAPTIAVMLGISFPSGTSGDPLYWMLDE
;
A
#
# COMPACT_ATOMS: atom_id res chain seq x y z
N ASN A 1 -13.85 12.82 4.92
CA ASN A 1 -12.62 13.42 5.49
C ASN A 1 -11.86 12.31 6.22
N GLY A 2 -11.34 11.34 5.47
CA GLY A 2 -10.72 10.11 6.00
C GLY A 2 -9.21 10.27 6.14
N HIS A 3 -8.63 9.77 7.23
CA HIS A 3 -7.20 9.95 7.52
C HIS A 3 -6.52 8.65 7.94
N PHE A 4 -5.24 8.56 7.62
CA PHE A 4 -4.33 7.65 8.30
C PHE A 4 -4.05 8.18 9.71
N ASN A 5 -4.06 7.27 10.67
CA ASN A 5 -3.76 7.57 12.07
C ASN A 5 -2.42 6.98 12.53
N TYR A 6 -1.55 6.63 11.56
CA TYR A 6 -0.18 6.19 11.79
C TYR A 6 0.74 6.62 10.63
N VAL A 7 2.05 6.37 10.80
CA VAL A 7 3.10 6.52 9.78
C VAL A 7 4.11 5.36 9.92
N PRO A 8 4.68 4.80 8.84
CA PRO A 8 4.61 5.25 7.46
C PRO A 8 3.31 4.87 6.74
N THR A 9 2.82 5.79 5.90
CA THR A 9 1.69 5.59 4.99
C THR A 9 2.14 4.84 3.74
N TYR A 10 2.62 3.60 3.92
CA TYR A 10 3.00 2.71 2.82
C TYR A 10 1.92 1.68 2.53
N THR A 11 1.95 1.12 1.32
CA THR A 11 0.97 0.16 0.81
C THR A 11 0.64 -0.99 1.77
N ALA A 12 1.65 -1.73 2.26
CA ALA A 12 1.40 -2.91 3.10
C ALA A 12 0.74 -2.54 4.44
N PRO A 13 1.27 -1.58 5.23
CA PRO A 13 0.56 -1.04 6.38
C PRO A 13 -0.87 -0.60 6.06
N GLY A 14 -1.06 0.18 4.99
CA GLY A 14 -2.36 0.69 4.56
C GLY A 14 -3.41 -0.38 4.35
N HIS A 15 -3.10 -1.34 3.48
CA HIS A 15 -3.98 -2.48 3.22
C HIS A 15 -4.28 -3.26 4.51
N THR A 16 -3.28 -3.52 5.36
CA THR A 16 -3.52 -4.20 6.62
C THR A 16 -4.44 -3.41 7.54
N SER A 17 -4.21 -2.11 7.74
CA SER A 17 -4.98 -1.32 8.69
C SER A 17 -6.45 -1.13 8.30
N ILE A 18 -6.73 -0.98 7.00
CA ILE A 18 -8.10 -0.88 6.48
C ILE A 18 -8.92 -2.11 6.85
N TYR A 19 -8.33 -3.31 6.71
CA TYR A 19 -9.05 -4.58 6.88
C TYR A 19 -8.94 -5.16 8.30
N THR A 20 -8.00 -4.71 9.12
CA THR A 20 -7.85 -5.16 10.53
C THR A 20 -8.43 -4.17 11.53
N GLY A 21 -8.80 -2.96 11.09
CA GLY A 21 -9.32 -1.92 11.98
C GLY A 21 -8.32 -1.45 13.03
N THR A 22 -7.01 -1.59 12.76
CA THR A 22 -5.96 -1.27 13.71
C THR A 22 -4.67 -0.83 13.02
N THR A 23 -3.66 -0.45 13.79
CA THR A 23 -2.43 0.20 13.27
C THR A 23 -1.22 -0.73 13.31
N PRO A 24 -0.09 -0.37 12.67
CA PRO A 24 1.13 -1.19 12.66
C PRO A 24 1.67 -1.54 14.05
N ALA A 25 1.42 -0.69 15.05
CA ALA A 25 1.72 -0.99 16.45
C ALA A 25 1.11 -2.33 16.90
N SER A 26 -0.10 -2.65 16.44
CA SER A 26 -0.86 -3.86 16.81
C SER A 26 -0.69 -4.99 15.79
N HIS A 27 -1.00 -4.76 14.51
CA HIS A 27 -0.97 -5.82 13.49
C HIS A 27 0.46 -6.21 13.05
N GLY A 28 1.44 -5.36 13.31
CA GLY A 28 2.87 -5.62 13.13
C GLY A 28 3.42 -5.36 11.72
N ILE A 29 2.60 -4.99 10.74
CA ILE A 29 3.07 -4.67 9.39
C ILE A 29 3.50 -3.20 9.37
N ILE A 30 4.80 -2.94 9.58
CA ILE A 30 5.36 -1.59 9.79
C ILE A 30 5.91 -0.91 8.53
N GLY A 31 5.84 -1.60 7.39
CA GLY A 31 6.32 -1.10 6.11
C GLY A 31 6.19 -2.17 5.03
N ASN A 32 6.50 -1.82 3.78
CA ASN A 32 6.58 -2.81 2.69
C ASN A 32 7.73 -3.80 2.92
N ASN A 33 8.85 -3.29 3.46
CA ASN A 33 9.99 -4.07 3.95
C ASN A 33 10.42 -3.50 5.29
N TRP A 34 11.10 -4.29 6.12
CA TRP A 34 11.77 -3.78 7.33
C TRP A 34 12.93 -4.69 7.73
N PHE A 35 13.82 -4.19 8.58
CA PHE A 35 14.87 -5.00 9.18
C PHE A 35 14.31 -5.84 10.35
N ASP A 36 14.33 -7.16 10.22
CA ASP A 36 13.94 -8.07 11.29
C ASP A 36 15.14 -8.34 12.22
N LYS A 37 15.08 -7.79 13.43
CA LYS A 37 16.15 -7.88 14.43
C LYS A 37 16.46 -9.31 14.86
N LYS A 38 15.54 -10.27 14.73
CA LYS A 38 15.78 -11.67 15.08
C LYS A 38 16.47 -12.42 13.95
N LEU A 39 16.10 -12.13 12.70
CA LEU A 39 16.70 -12.74 11.52
C LEU A 39 17.98 -12.04 11.08
N ASP A 40 18.28 -10.85 11.62
CA ASP A 40 19.40 -9.98 11.23
C ASP A 40 19.40 -9.69 9.71
N ALA A 41 18.21 -9.52 9.14
CA ALA A 41 18.01 -9.36 7.69
C ALA A 41 16.80 -8.48 7.37
N SER A 42 16.81 -7.87 6.18
CA SER A 42 15.61 -7.23 5.63
C SER A 42 14.58 -8.28 5.23
N VAL A 43 13.34 -8.08 5.63
CA VAL A 43 12.22 -8.96 5.27
C VAL A 43 11.16 -8.19 4.49
N TYR A 44 10.49 -8.89 3.58
CA TYR A 44 9.34 -8.38 2.86
C TYR A 44 8.04 -8.69 3.62
N CYS A 45 7.07 -7.77 3.56
CA CYS A 45 5.83 -7.84 4.33
C CYS A 45 5.02 -9.13 4.15
N ALA A 46 4.95 -9.65 2.94
CA ALA A 46 4.27 -10.90 2.61
C ALA A 46 5.24 -12.05 2.27
N GLY A 47 6.56 -11.79 2.21
CA GLY A 47 7.54 -12.77 1.74
C GLY A 47 7.74 -13.92 2.72
N ASP A 48 7.50 -15.13 2.25
CA ASP A 48 7.47 -16.37 3.03
C ASP A 48 8.17 -17.51 2.29
N THR A 49 9.37 -17.86 2.75
CA THR A 49 10.16 -18.93 2.13
C THR A 49 9.67 -20.34 2.51
N SER A 50 8.63 -20.46 3.34
CA SER A 50 8.04 -21.75 3.72
C SER A 50 6.92 -22.21 2.79
N VAL A 51 6.53 -21.38 1.82
CA VAL A 51 5.50 -21.70 0.82
C VAL A 51 6.10 -21.63 -0.59
N GLU A 52 5.58 -22.47 -1.47
CA GLU A 52 5.92 -22.53 -2.90
C GLU A 52 4.99 -21.65 -3.76
N SER A 53 5.52 -21.21 -4.90
CA SER A 53 4.79 -20.48 -5.94
C SER A 53 3.78 -21.35 -6.67
N ILE A 54 2.58 -20.83 -6.93
CA ILE A 54 1.52 -21.52 -7.67
C ILE A 54 1.14 -20.70 -8.90
N GLY A 55 1.34 -21.28 -10.10
CA GLY A 55 1.05 -20.62 -11.38
C GLY A 55 2.27 -20.04 -12.11
N THR A 56 3.44 -20.04 -11.46
CA THR A 56 4.75 -19.63 -12.01
C THR A 56 5.86 -20.47 -11.38
N MET A 57 7.05 -20.50 -12.01
CA MET A 57 8.28 -21.04 -11.44
C MET A 57 9.13 -19.97 -10.73
N ASP A 58 8.77 -18.69 -10.83
CA ASP A 58 9.46 -17.58 -10.18
C ASP A 58 9.10 -17.50 -8.68
N ASP A 59 10.03 -17.03 -7.84
CA ASP A 59 9.81 -16.86 -6.40
C ASP A 59 8.75 -15.78 -6.06
N ALA A 60 8.21 -15.08 -7.07
CA ALA A 60 7.09 -14.14 -6.91
C ALA A 60 5.84 -14.75 -6.27
N GLY A 61 5.71 -16.08 -6.26
CA GLY A 61 4.65 -16.80 -5.57
C GLY A 61 4.95 -17.18 -4.12
N MET A 62 6.18 -16.99 -3.60
CA MET A 62 6.58 -17.35 -2.24
C MET A 62 6.09 -16.31 -1.21
N MET A 63 4.77 -16.16 -1.12
CA MET A 63 4.09 -15.11 -0.35
C MET A 63 2.95 -15.66 0.51
N SER A 64 2.80 -15.13 1.73
CA SER A 64 1.72 -15.48 2.66
C SER A 64 1.43 -14.33 3.66
N PRO A 65 0.30 -14.36 4.38
CA PRO A 65 -0.02 -13.35 5.39
C PRO A 65 0.72 -13.58 6.73
N HIS A 66 1.65 -14.53 6.86
CA HIS A 66 2.18 -15.01 8.15
C HIS A 66 2.82 -13.93 9.06
N ARG A 67 3.19 -12.77 8.51
CA ARG A 67 3.74 -11.66 9.31
C ARG A 67 2.63 -10.83 9.95
N MET A 68 1.41 -10.85 9.44
CA MET A 68 0.27 -10.21 10.09
C MET A 68 -0.09 -10.99 11.35
N THR A 69 -0.37 -10.29 12.46
CA THR A 69 -0.53 -10.92 13.78
C THR A 69 -1.94 -10.81 14.35
N VAL A 70 -2.86 -10.22 13.59
CA VAL A 70 -4.25 -10.02 13.97
C VAL A 70 -5.15 -10.43 12.81
N THR A 71 -6.36 -10.87 13.10
CA THR A 71 -7.39 -11.19 12.10
C THR A 71 -7.80 -9.95 11.29
N THR A 72 -8.26 -10.18 10.06
CA THR A 72 -8.97 -9.17 9.24
C THR A 72 -10.48 -9.28 9.43
N ILE A 73 -11.25 -8.31 8.93
CA ILE A 73 -12.71 -8.41 8.85
C ILE A 73 -13.16 -9.56 7.95
N ALA A 74 -12.36 -9.91 6.93
CA ALA A 74 -12.63 -11.06 6.09
C ALA A 74 -12.39 -12.38 6.86
N ASP A 75 -11.37 -12.45 7.73
CA ASP A 75 -11.19 -13.57 8.67
C ASP A 75 -12.37 -13.70 9.63
N GLU A 76 -12.89 -12.60 10.17
CA GLU A 76 -14.06 -12.62 11.05
C GLU A 76 -15.33 -13.07 10.32
N ASN A 77 -15.52 -12.67 9.05
CA ASN A 77 -16.63 -13.16 8.22
C ASN A 77 -16.55 -14.68 7.98
N ARG A 78 -15.35 -15.17 7.67
CA ARG A 78 -15.06 -16.60 7.53
C ARG A 78 -15.38 -17.37 8.81
N LEU A 79 -14.99 -16.84 9.97
CA LEU A 79 -15.31 -17.44 11.26
C LEU A 79 -16.81 -17.42 11.56
N ALA A 80 -17.49 -16.30 11.30
CA ALA A 80 -18.92 -16.14 11.55
C ALA A 80 -19.78 -17.09 10.69
N THR A 81 -19.37 -17.34 9.45
CA THR A 81 -20.03 -18.27 8.52
C THR A 81 -19.55 -19.72 8.65
N GLN A 82 -18.78 -20.06 9.70
CA GLN A 82 -18.21 -21.40 9.89
C GLN A 82 -17.44 -21.90 8.65
N MET A 83 -16.69 -20.99 8.02
CA MET A 83 -15.88 -21.19 6.81
C MET A 83 -16.69 -21.49 5.54
N GLN A 84 -18.01 -21.33 5.56
CA GLN A 84 -18.86 -21.53 4.38
C GLN A 84 -18.80 -20.35 3.42
N GLY A 85 -18.77 -19.12 3.95
CA GLY A 85 -18.54 -17.91 3.16
C GLY A 85 -17.15 -17.93 2.54
N LYS A 86 -17.04 -17.44 1.31
CA LYS A 86 -15.78 -17.36 0.58
C LYS A 86 -15.09 -16.04 0.81
N THR A 87 -13.76 -16.05 0.70
CA THR A 87 -12.95 -14.84 0.70
C THR A 87 -11.88 -14.92 -0.39
N ILE A 88 -11.89 -13.92 -1.29
CA ILE A 88 -10.99 -13.84 -2.43
C ILE A 88 -10.30 -12.47 -2.44
N GLY A 89 -8.97 -12.46 -2.52
CA GLY A 89 -8.17 -11.25 -2.71
C GLY A 89 -7.61 -11.13 -4.13
N VAL A 90 -7.70 -9.94 -4.72
CA VAL A 90 -7.23 -9.67 -6.09
C VAL A 90 -6.50 -8.31 -6.14
N ALA A 91 -5.26 -8.32 -6.64
CA ALA A 91 -4.51 -7.09 -6.89
C ALA A 91 -3.33 -7.33 -7.85
N LEU A 92 -2.80 -6.29 -8.51
CA LEU A 92 -1.55 -6.45 -9.25
C LEU A 92 -0.33 -6.66 -8.33
N LYS A 93 -0.45 -6.29 -7.05
CA LYS A 93 0.57 -6.43 -6.01
C LYS A 93 0.19 -7.55 -5.05
N ASP A 94 1.09 -8.48 -4.77
CA ASP A 94 0.92 -9.54 -3.75
C ASP A 94 0.35 -9.02 -2.42
N ARG A 95 0.97 -8.03 -1.79
CA ARG A 95 0.57 -7.40 -0.53
C ARG A 95 -0.82 -6.75 -0.58
N GLY A 96 -1.26 -6.31 -1.76
CA GLY A 96 -2.60 -5.73 -1.98
C GLY A 96 -3.68 -6.80 -2.10
N ALA A 97 -3.33 -8.04 -2.47
CA ALA A 97 -4.26 -9.16 -2.50
C ALA A 97 -4.28 -9.93 -1.17
N ILE A 98 -3.10 -10.16 -0.59
CA ILE A 98 -2.87 -11.05 0.57
C ILE A 98 -3.33 -10.42 1.89
N LEU A 99 -2.88 -9.19 2.18
CA LEU A 99 -3.10 -8.58 3.49
C LEU A 99 -4.57 -8.22 3.75
N PRO A 100 -5.35 -7.75 2.76
CA PRO A 100 -6.79 -7.60 2.91
C PRO A 100 -7.55 -8.91 3.11
N ALA A 101 -7.21 -9.94 2.34
CA ALA A 101 -7.91 -11.22 2.34
C ALA A 101 -7.75 -11.99 3.66
N GLY A 102 -6.65 -11.78 4.38
CA GLY A 102 -6.45 -12.36 5.70
C GLY A 102 -5.90 -13.79 5.67
N HIS A 103 -5.93 -14.43 6.84
CA HIS A 103 -5.31 -15.74 7.07
C HIS A 103 -6.16 -16.90 6.57
N THR A 104 -7.47 -16.70 6.48
CA THR A 104 -8.45 -17.77 6.24
C THR A 104 -9.06 -17.71 4.84
N ALA A 105 -8.55 -16.83 3.97
CA ALA A 105 -9.03 -16.67 2.60
C ALA A 105 -8.98 -17.99 1.82
N ASN A 106 -9.96 -18.20 0.93
CA ASN A 106 -9.90 -19.31 -0.02
C ASN A 106 -8.77 -19.12 -1.02
N ALA A 107 -8.54 -17.86 -1.43
CA ALA A 107 -7.47 -17.51 -2.33
C ALA A 107 -7.09 -16.03 -2.22
N ALA A 108 -5.81 -15.74 -2.46
CA ALA A 108 -5.36 -14.44 -2.93
C ALA A 108 -4.63 -14.63 -4.27
N TYR A 109 -4.91 -13.75 -5.22
CA TYR A 109 -4.33 -13.76 -6.56
C TYR A 109 -3.62 -12.45 -6.84
N TRP A 110 -2.39 -12.54 -7.36
CA TRP A 110 -1.64 -11.38 -7.79
C TRP A 110 -0.98 -11.55 -9.15
N PHE A 111 -0.74 -10.43 -9.81
CA PHE A 111 -0.21 -10.43 -11.17
C PHE A 111 1.32 -10.54 -11.18
N HIS A 112 1.82 -11.67 -11.66
CA HIS A 112 3.20 -11.85 -12.06
C HIS A 112 3.34 -11.47 -13.54
N GLY A 113 3.95 -10.33 -13.82
CA GLY A 113 4.18 -9.87 -15.17
C GLY A 113 5.38 -10.60 -15.78
N LYS A 114 6.49 -9.87 -15.90
CA LYS A 114 7.71 -10.27 -16.62
C LYS A 114 7.36 -10.85 -18.00
N ASP A 115 7.87 -12.03 -18.32
CA ASP A 115 7.65 -12.72 -19.59
C ASP A 115 6.40 -13.62 -19.57
N GLU A 116 5.71 -13.72 -18.43
CA GLU A 116 4.61 -14.67 -18.23
C GLU A 116 3.24 -14.02 -18.38
N GLY A 117 3.02 -12.87 -17.75
CA GLY A 117 1.75 -12.15 -17.78
C GLY A 117 0.59 -12.92 -17.13
N ARG A 118 0.82 -13.49 -15.94
CA ARG A 118 -0.09 -14.43 -15.27
C ARG A 118 -0.56 -13.95 -13.91
N TRP A 119 -1.80 -14.27 -13.59
CA TRP A 119 -2.29 -14.27 -12.22
C TRP A 119 -1.84 -15.54 -11.52
N ILE A 120 -1.17 -15.38 -10.38
CA ILE A 120 -0.55 -16.45 -9.60
C ILE A 120 -1.07 -16.43 -8.16
N SER A 121 -0.72 -17.46 -7.40
CA SER A 121 -1.01 -17.60 -5.97
C SER A 121 0.15 -18.32 -5.26
N SER A 122 -0.07 -18.81 -4.05
CA SER A 122 0.91 -19.60 -3.29
C SER A 122 0.29 -20.85 -2.67
N SER A 123 1.16 -21.80 -2.31
CA SER A 123 0.77 -23.03 -1.61
C SER A 123 0.21 -22.79 -0.20
N PHE A 124 0.23 -21.55 0.31
CA PHE A 124 -0.55 -21.17 1.48
C PHE A 124 -2.07 -21.35 1.24
N TYR A 125 -2.54 -21.05 0.02
CA TYR A 125 -3.97 -21.05 -0.31
C TYR A 125 -4.43 -22.33 -1.00
N MET A 126 -3.61 -22.87 -1.91
CA MET A 126 -4.03 -23.95 -2.81
C MET A 126 -2.83 -24.75 -3.35
N GLU A 127 -3.05 -26.03 -3.67
CA GLU A 127 -2.04 -26.89 -4.29
C GLU A 127 -1.86 -26.60 -5.80
N SER A 128 -2.89 -26.08 -6.46
CA SER A 128 -2.87 -25.71 -7.88
C SER A 128 -3.90 -24.63 -8.18
N LEU A 129 -3.67 -23.84 -9.24
CA LEU A 129 -4.63 -22.83 -9.68
C LEU A 129 -5.95 -23.49 -10.12
N PRO A 130 -7.12 -22.94 -9.73
CA PRO A 130 -8.39 -23.45 -10.22
C PRO A 130 -8.53 -23.23 -11.73
N GLN A 131 -9.34 -24.06 -12.37
CA GLN A 131 -9.48 -24.11 -13.81
C GLN A 131 -9.82 -22.75 -14.43
N TRP A 132 -10.69 -21.96 -13.79
CA TRP A 132 -11.08 -20.63 -14.28
C TRP A 132 -9.90 -19.64 -14.35
N VAL A 133 -8.94 -19.74 -13.42
CA VAL A 133 -7.71 -18.91 -13.43
C VAL A 133 -6.78 -19.36 -14.55
N VAL A 134 -6.64 -20.68 -14.73
CA VAL A 134 -5.85 -21.25 -15.83
C VAL A 134 -6.41 -20.80 -17.18
N GLU A 135 -7.72 -20.83 -17.34
CA GLU A 135 -8.41 -20.34 -18.55
C GLU A 135 -8.24 -18.84 -18.75
N PHE A 136 -8.37 -18.03 -17.69
CA PHE A 136 -8.13 -16.59 -17.77
C PHE A 136 -6.70 -16.28 -18.21
N ASN A 137 -5.71 -16.92 -17.59
CA ASN A 137 -4.29 -16.74 -17.93
C ASN A 137 -3.99 -17.13 -19.39
N ASN A 138 -4.66 -18.15 -19.92
CA ASN A 138 -4.49 -18.62 -21.30
C ASN A 138 -5.36 -17.88 -22.33
N SER A 139 -6.27 -17.01 -21.89
CA SER A 139 -7.22 -16.31 -22.78
C SER A 139 -6.57 -15.26 -23.69
N GLY A 140 -5.32 -14.88 -23.41
CA GLY A 140 -4.65 -13.76 -24.08
C GLY A 140 -5.11 -12.38 -23.59
N LYS A 141 -5.88 -12.30 -22.50
CA LYS A 141 -6.39 -11.02 -21.97
C LYS A 141 -5.27 -10.04 -21.60
N ALA A 142 -4.24 -10.49 -20.87
CA ALA A 142 -3.10 -9.64 -20.54
C ALA A 142 -2.40 -9.10 -21.81
N GLU A 143 -2.19 -9.96 -22.81
CA GLU A 143 -1.56 -9.59 -24.08
C GLU A 143 -2.40 -8.55 -24.86
N SER A 144 -3.73 -8.65 -24.79
CA SER A 144 -4.64 -7.73 -25.48
C SER A 144 -4.54 -6.26 -25.01
N TYR A 145 -3.91 -6.02 -23.87
CA TYR A 145 -3.69 -4.68 -23.33
C TYR A 145 -2.42 -3.99 -23.83
N PHE A 146 -1.56 -4.67 -24.62
CA PHE A 146 -0.47 -4.01 -25.34
C PHE A 146 -0.95 -3.27 -26.59
N LYS A 147 -1.80 -2.28 -26.36
CA LYS A 147 -2.31 -1.32 -27.33
C LYS A 147 -1.78 0.07 -27.01
N THR A 148 -1.96 1.02 -27.92
CA THR A 148 -1.58 2.41 -27.65
C THR A 148 -2.38 2.96 -26.47
N TRP A 149 -1.67 3.45 -25.45
CA TRP A 149 -2.25 4.26 -24.40
C TRP A 149 -2.29 5.71 -24.86
N ASN A 150 -3.51 6.14 -25.21
CA ASN A 150 -3.86 7.55 -25.43
C ASN A 150 -4.85 7.98 -24.35
N THR A 151 -4.95 9.29 -24.12
CA THR A 151 -5.98 9.85 -23.25
C THR A 151 -7.38 9.40 -23.68
N LEU A 152 -8.23 9.09 -22.70
CA LEU A 152 -9.62 8.66 -22.87
C LEU A 152 -10.47 9.76 -23.52
N TYR A 153 -10.27 11.01 -23.11
CA TYR A 153 -10.88 12.19 -23.70
C TYR A 153 -9.83 13.02 -24.47
N PRO A 154 -10.24 14.04 -25.27
CA PRO A 154 -9.30 14.96 -25.90
C PRO A 154 -8.34 15.54 -24.85
N ILE A 155 -7.04 15.51 -25.11
CA ILE A 155 -5.99 15.85 -24.12
C ILE A 155 -6.10 17.30 -23.61
N GLU A 156 -6.72 18.18 -24.41
CA GLU A 156 -7.01 19.57 -24.08
C GLU A 156 -8.06 19.71 -22.96
N SER A 157 -8.88 18.68 -22.72
CA SER A 157 -9.87 18.66 -21.63
C SER A 157 -9.28 18.32 -20.26
N TYR A 158 -8.03 17.84 -20.21
CA TYR A 158 -7.32 17.47 -18.98
C TYR A 158 -6.73 18.73 -18.33
N VAL A 159 -7.61 19.63 -17.89
CA VAL A 159 -7.26 20.96 -17.34
C VAL A 159 -6.94 20.92 -15.84
N GLU A 160 -7.25 19.80 -15.18
CA GLU A 160 -6.92 19.49 -13.79
C GLU A 160 -5.48 18.95 -13.64
N SER A 161 -4.78 18.73 -14.75
CA SER A 161 -3.37 18.31 -14.80
C SER A 161 -2.47 19.41 -15.32
N GLY A 162 -1.16 19.27 -15.08
CA GLY A 162 -0.11 20.06 -15.71
C GLY A 162 -0.01 19.88 -17.23
N LEU A 163 0.98 20.56 -17.82
CA LEU A 163 1.31 20.38 -19.24
C LEU A 163 1.82 18.96 -19.48
N ASP A 164 1.39 18.35 -20.60
CA ASP A 164 1.84 17.01 -21.01
C ASP A 164 3.37 16.95 -21.13
N MET A 165 3.98 17.93 -21.81
CA MET A 165 5.45 18.01 -21.90
C MET A 165 6.00 18.85 -20.75
N ASN A 166 6.68 18.21 -19.81
CA ASN A 166 7.40 18.85 -18.71
C ASN A 166 8.65 18.07 -18.28
N THR A 167 9.33 18.50 -17.21
CA THR A 167 10.57 17.89 -16.71
C THR A 167 10.42 17.19 -15.34
N PHE A 168 9.19 16.99 -14.89
CA PHE A 168 8.85 16.43 -13.58
C PHE A 168 8.43 14.94 -13.67
N GLU A 169 8.31 14.42 -14.88
CA GLU A 169 7.79 13.08 -15.17
C GLU A 169 8.89 12.14 -15.68
N GLY A 170 8.85 10.86 -15.27
CA GLY A 170 9.87 9.86 -15.60
C GLY A 170 9.73 9.26 -17.00
N GLY A 171 8.50 8.93 -17.42
CA GLY A 171 8.24 8.30 -18.72
C GLY A 171 8.63 6.82 -18.79
N PHE A 172 8.82 6.30 -20.01
CA PHE A 172 9.18 4.90 -20.25
C PHE A 172 10.45 4.79 -21.09
N LYS A 173 11.26 3.76 -20.83
CA LYS A 173 12.41 3.45 -21.68
C LYS A 173 11.93 3.16 -23.11
N GLY A 174 12.69 3.60 -24.10
CA GLY A 174 12.28 3.51 -25.52
C GLY A 174 11.42 4.67 -26.01
N LYS A 175 11.08 5.64 -25.13
CA LYS A 175 10.49 6.93 -25.50
C LYS A 175 11.25 8.08 -24.86
N GLU A 176 11.59 9.11 -25.64
CA GLU A 176 12.41 10.23 -25.17
C GLU A 176 11.68 11.15 -24.17
N THR A 177 10.36 11.31 -24.33
CA THR A 177 9.54 12.20 -23.51
C THR A 177 8.40 11.45 -22.83
N ALA A 178 8.06 11.87 -21.61
CA ALA A 178 6.81 11.55 -20.94
C ALA A 178 5.72 12.46 -21.53
N THR A 179 5.07 12.01 -22.59
CA THR A 179 3.96 12.70 -23.26
C THR A 179 3.04 11.66 -23.87
N PHE A 180 1.77 11.96 -24.11
CA PHE A 180 0.90 11.07 -24.89
C PHE A 180 1.19 11.16 -26.41
N PRO A 181 0.93 10.09 -27.19
CA PRO A 181 0.51 8.73 -26.80
C PRO A 181 1.68 7.75 -26.57
N TYR A 182 1.44 6.68 -25.81
CA TYR A 182 2.40 5.61 -25.52
C TYR A 182 2.07 4.33 -26.30
N ASP A 183 2.93 3.91 -27.23
CA ASP A 183 2.80 2.64 -27.97
C ASP A 183 3.34 1.48 -27.11
N LEU A 184 2.46 0.86 -26.33
CA LEU A 184 2.87 -0.16 -25.34
C LEU A 184 3.49 -1.39 -25.98
N GLN A 185 3.10 -1.76 -27.20
CA GLN A 185 3.68 -2.90 -27.90
C GLN A 185 5.15 -2.65 -28.25
N LYS A 186 5.51 -1.41 -28.60
CA LYS A 186 6.92 -1.03 -28.81
C LYS A 186 7.70 -0.89 -27.51
N LEU A 187 7.06 -0.39 -26.46
CA LEU A 187 7.73 -0.08 -25.19
C LEU A 187 7.98 -1.31 -24.31
N ARG A 188 7.17 -2.37 -24.43
CA ARG A 188 7.20 -3.50 -23.48
C ARG A 188 8.58 -4.15 -23.32
N ALA A 189 9.33 -4.33 -24.40
CA ALA A 189 10.63 -5.02 -24.36
C ALA A 189 11.66 -4.28 -23.48
N ASP A 190 11.62 -2.94 -23.49
CA ASP A 190 12.53 -2.10 -22.69
C ASP A 190 12.03 -1.86 -21.26
N ASN A 191 10.78 -2.23 -20.96
CA ASN A 191 10.10 -1.95 -19.70
C ASN A 191 9.55 -3.23 -19.04
N ASN A 192 10.32 -4.33 -19.10
CA ASN A 192 10.06 -5.60 -18.42
C ASN A 192 8.76 -6.31 -18.86
N ASN A 193 8.43 -6.23 -20.16
CA ASN A 193 7.34 -6.95 -20.81
C ASN A 193 5.99 -6.73 -20.10
N PHE A 194 5.37 -7.78 -19.54
CA PHE A 194 4.06 -7.69 -18.88
C PHE A 194 4.10 -6.88 -17.57
N GLU A 195 5.27 -6.65 -16.96
CA GLU A 195 5.34 -5.72 -15.82
C GLU A 195 4.91 -4.30 -16.20
N LEU A 196 5.10 -3.88 -17.46
CA LEU A 196 4.68 -2.56 -17.94
C LEU A 196 3.18 -2.32 -17.69
N LEU A 197 2.34 -3.38 -17.76
CA LEU A 197 0.90 -3.27 -17.53
C LEU A 197 0.56 -2.73 -16.13
N LYS A 198 1.44 -2.91 -15.14
CA LYS A 198 1.22 -2.36 -13.80
C LYS A 198 1.32 -0.84 -13.78
N ALA A 199 2.14 -0.25 -14.63
CA ALA A 199 2.46 1.18 -14.64
C ALA A 199 1.76 1.97 -15.76
N VAL A 200 0.65 1.45 -16.30
CA VAL A 200 -0.18 2.11 -17.30
C VAL A 200 -1.65 1.97 -16.94
N ALA A 201 -2.53 2.73 -17.61
CA ALA A 201 -3.96 2.73 -17.31
C ALA A 201 -4.62 1.34 -17.35
N PHE A 202 -4.18 0.47 -18.26
CA PHE A 202 -4.82 -0.82 -18.53
C PHE A 202 -4.57 -1.90 -17.46
N GLY A 203 -3.70 -1.68 -16.49
CA GLY A 203 -3.53 -2.63 -15.38
C GLY A 203 -4.77 -2.73 -14.49
N ASN A 204 -5.50 -1.61 -14.33
CA ASN A 204 -6.79 -1.61 -13.62
C ASN A 204 -7.90 -2.25 -14.45
N ASP A 205 -7.88 -2.12 -15.79
CA ASP A 205 -8.78 -2.87 -16.67
C ASP A 205 -8.57 -4.38 -16.52
N LEU A 206 -7.30 -4.84 -16.55
CA LEU A 206 -6.95 -6.24 -16.34
C LEU A 206 -7.37 -6.75 -14.95
N THR A 207 -7.26 -5.90 -13.92
CA THR A 207 -7.69 -6.21 -12.56
C THR A 207 -9.22 -6.36 -12.47
N THR A 208 -9.98 -5.50 -13.16
CA THR A 208 -11.45 -5.57 -13.22
C THR A 208 -11.92 -6.83 -13.94
N ASP A 209 -11.31 -7.13 -15.09
CA ASP A 209 -11.57 -8.36 -15.84
C ASP A 209 -11.36 -9.61 -14.98
N PHE A 210 -10.25 -9.65 -14.22
CA PHE A 210 -9.95 -10.79 -13.36
C PHE A 210 -10.89 -10.87 -12.16
N ALA A 211 -11.27 -9.73 -11.57
CA ALA A 211 -12.25 -9.69 -10.48
C ALA A 211 -13.63 -10.22 -10.93
N ILE A 212 -14.08 -9.84 -12.13
CA ILE A 212 -15.31 -10.39 -12.73
C ILE A 212 -15.18 -11.90 -12.93
N ALA A 213 -14.06 -12.37 -13.47
CA ALA A 213 -13.80 -13.80 -13.63
C ALA A 213 -13.77 -14.54 -12.29
N ALA A 214 -13.26 -13.93 -11.22
CA ALA A 214 -13.27 -14.49 -9.87
C ALA A 214 -14.69 -14.59 -9.30
N ILE A 215 -15.53 -13.56 -9.49
CA ILE A 215 -16.94 -13.59 -9.09
C ILE A 215 -17.67 -14.76 -9.75
N GLU A 216 -17.43 -14.99 -11.06
CA GLU A 216 -18.02 -16.13 -11.78
C GLU A 216 -17.44 -17.47 -11.35
N GLY A 217 -16.12 -17.60 -11.37
CA GLY A 217 -15.41 -18.85 -11.11
C GLY A 217 -15.62 -19.37 -9.69
N GLU A 218 -15.80 -18.46 -8.73
CA GLU A 218 -16.03 -18.79 -7.33
C GLU A 218 -17.51 -18.75 -6.93
N ASN A 219 -18.41 -18.32 -7.81
CA ASN A 219 -19.84 -18.10 -7.53
C ASN A 219 -20.07 -17.14 -6.34
N LEU A 220 -19.34 -16.04 -6.28
CA LEU A 220 -19.43 -15.08 -5.17
C LEU A 220 -20.79 -14.38 -5.14
N GLY A 221 -21.40 -14.32 -3.95
CA GLY A 221 -22.70 -13.71 -3.71
C GLY A 221 -23.88 -14.51 -4.29
N GLN A 222 -23.69 -15.81 -4.58
CA GLN A 222 -24.74 -16.69 -5.10
C GLN A 222 -25.29 -17.67 -4.03
N ASN A 223 -24.70 -17.68 -2.83
CA ASN A 223 -25.05 -18.58 -1.73
C ASN A 223 -25.70 -17.82 -0.58
N GLU A 224 -26.16 -18.54 0.46
CA GLU A 224 -26.78 -17.92 1.66
C GLU A 224 -25.76 -17.24 2.58
N ASP A 225 -24.53 -17.75 2.62
CA ASP A 225 -23.44 -17.17 3.42
C ASP A 225 -22.83 -15.95 2.74
N THR A 226 -22.46 -14.94 3.55
CA THR A 226 -21.81 -13.73 3.02
C THR A 226 -20.40 -14.05 2.52
N ASP A 227 -20.14 -13.74 1.25
CA ASP A 227 -18.80 -13.79 0.66
C ASP A 227 -18.08 -12.44 0.77
N PHE A 228 -16.75 -12.46 0.71
CA PHE A 228 -15.90 -11.28 0.79
C PHE A 228 -14.93 -11.20 -0.40
N LEU A 229 -15.04 -10.15 -1.21
CA LEU A 229 -14.08 -9.85 -2.28
C LEU A 229 -13.25 -8.63 -1.89
N THR A 230 -11.93 -8.77 -1.81
CA THR A 230 -11.01 -7.65 -1.58
C THR A 230 -10.28 -7.31 -2.88
N LEU A 231 -10.42 -6.08 -3.36
CA LEU A 231 -9.91 -5.65 -4.65
C LEU A 231 -9.01 -4.42 -4.51
N SER A 232 -7.77 -4.48 -5.02
CA SER A 232 -6.83 -3.36 -5.01
C SER A 232 -6.40 -2.96 -6.42
N TYR A 233 -6.93 -1.81 -6.86
CA TYR A 233 -6.54 -1.13 -8.09
C TYR A 233 -5.16 -0.48 -7.94
N SER A 234 -4.14 -1.15 -8.47
CA SER A 234 -2.74 -0.84 -8.15
C SER A 234 -2.07 0.14 -9.12
N SER A 235 -2.64 0.33 -10.32
CA SER A 235 -1.97 1.10 -11.37
C SER A 235 -1.88 2.60 -11.08
N THR A 236 -2.81 3.16 -10.32
CA THR A 236 -2.78 4.57 -9.91
C THR A 236 -1.51 4.89 -9.10
N ASP A 237 -1.07 3.97 -8.23
CA ASP A 237 0.19 4.13 -7.48
C ASP A 237 1.42 4.00 -8.38
N TYR A 238 1.49 2.98 -9.25
CA TYR A 238 2.64 2.82 -10.16
C TYR A 238 2.79 4.01 -11.12
N VAL A 239 1.66 4.49 -11.67
CA VAL A 239 1.63 5.66 -12.54
C VAL A 239 2.00 6.92 -11.75
N GLY A 240 1.43 7.12 -10.56
CA GLY A 240 1.78 8.24 -9.68
C GLY A 240 3.26 8.25 -9.29
N HIS A 241 3.85 7.08 -9.05
CA HIS A 241 5.27 6.95 -8.80
C HIS A 241 6.15 7.37 -9.98
N ASN A 242 5.70 7.14 -11.22
CA ASN A 242 6.48 7.45 -12.41
C ASN A 242 6.30 8.91 -12.87
N PHE A 243 5.06 9.41 -12.84
CA PHE A 243 4.70 10.70 -13.43
C PHE A 243 4.41 11.78 -12.37
N GLY A 244 3.96 11.41 -11.18
CA GLY A 244 3.57 12.35 -10.13
C GLY A 244 2.10 12.79 -10.24
N VAL A 245 1.53 13.23 -9.12
CA VAL A 245 0.06 13.40 -8.96
C VAL A 245 -0.59 14.48 -9.85
N ASN A 246 0.20 15.39 -10.41
CA ASN A 246 -0.26 16.47 -11.29
C ASN A 246 -0.21 16.10 -12.79
N SER A 247 0.19 14.88 -13.15
CA SER A 247 0.35 14.50 -14.56
C SER A 247 -0.97 14.11 -15.23
N LYS A 248 -1.04 14.29 -16.55
CA LYS A 248 -2.17 13.79 -17.36
C LYS A 248 -2.25 12.27 -17.30
N GLU A 249 -1.10 11.62 -17.17
CA GLU A 249 -0.93 10.19 -16.99
C GLU A 249 -1.55 9.70 -15.70
N VAL A 250 -1.67 10.51 -14.64
CA VAL A 250 -2.43 10.16 -13.42
C VAL A 250 -3.91 10.43 -13.60
N GLN A 251 -4.30 11.57 -14.20
CA GLN A 251 -5.71 11.89 -14.45
C GLN A 251 -6.39 10.82 -15.32
N ASP A 252 -5.73 10.32 -16.36
CA ASP A 252 -6.31 9.36 -17.31
C ASP A 252 -6.72 8.00 -16.68
N PRO A 253 -5.85 7.31 -15.90
CA PRO A 253 -6.23 6.13 -15.13
C PRO A 253 -7.33 6.38 -14.09
N TYR A 254 -7.44 7.57 -13.50
CA TYR A 254 -8.57 7.87 -12.59
C TYR A 254 -9.90 7.98 -13.35
N LEU A 255 -9.90 8.61 -14.53
CA LEU A 255 -11.09 8.65 -15.40
C LEU A 255 -11.48 7.24 -15.86
N ARG A 256 -10.51 6.37 -16.14
CA ARG A 256 -10.76 4.97 -16.50
C ARG A 256 -11.17 4.12 -15.30
N LEU A 257 -10.62 4.39 -14.11
CA LEU A 257 -11.00 3.73 -12.87
C LEU A 257 -12.47 4.01 -12.53
N ASP A 258 -12.97 5.21 -12.80
CA ASP A 258 -14.42 5.51 -12.71
C ASP A 258 -15.25 4.55 -13.59
N HIS A 259 -14.84 4.35 -14.85
CA HIS A 259 -15.46 3.36 -15.74
C HIS A 259 -15.33 1.92 -15.23
N ASN A 260 -14.17 1.53 -14.70
CA ASN A 260 -13.95 0.19 -14.13
C ASN A 260 -14.86 -0.08 -12.93
N ILE A 261 -15.00 0.90 -12.03
CA ILE A 261 -15.89 0.81 -10.86
C ILE A 261 -17.34 0.73 -11.33
N ALA A 262 -17.74 1.55 -12.31
CA ALA A 262 -19.08 1.51 -12.87
C ALA A 262 -19.40 0.14 -13.50
N GLU A 263 -18.47 -0.45 -14.24
CA GLU A 263 -18.60 -1.80 -14.80
C GLU A 263 -18.76 -2.85 -13.71
N LEU A 264 -17.91 -2.83 -12.68
CA LEU A 264 -17.99 -3.78 -11.57
C LEU A 264 -19.32 -3.67 -10.82
N LEU A 265 -19.79 -2.45 -10.51
CA LEU A 265 -21.07 -2.24 -9.84
C LEU A 265 -22.26 -2.71 -10.70
N GLN A 266 -22.26 -2.43 -12.00
CA GLN A 266 -23.28 -2.93 -12.92
C GLN A 266 -23.27 -4.47 -13.02
N TYR A 267 -22.07 -5.06 -12.97
CA TYR A 267 -21.91 -6.50 -12.97
C TYR A 267 -22.46 -7.12 -11.67
N LEU A 268 -22.16 -6.54 -10.51
CA LEU A 268 -22.70 -6.94 -9.21
C LEU A 268 -24.22 -6.79 -9.16
N ASP A 269 -24.78 -5.68 -9.66
CA ASP A 269 -26.23 -5.47 -9.76
C ASP A 269 -26.92 -6.60 -10.55
N LYS A 270 -26.27 -7.10 -11.61
CA LYS A 270 -26.79 -8.18 -12.45
C LYS A 270 -26.61 -9.56 -11.83
N LYS A 271 -25.47 -9.82 -11.17
CA LYS A 271 -25.11 -11.16 -10.68
C LYS A 271 -25.55 -11.40 -9.25
N VAL A 272 -25.22 -10.50 -8.33
CA VAL A 272 -25.55 -10.60 -6.91
C VAL A 272 -26.94 -10.01 -6.64
N GLY A 273 -27.27 -8.92 -7.32
CA GLY A 273 -28.53 -8.20 -7.15
C GLY A 273 -28.34 -6.84 -6.51
N LYS A 274 -29.03 -5.83 -7.05
CA LYS A 274 -28.97 -4.48 -6.52
C LYS A 274 -29.48 -4.44 -5.07
N GLY A 275 -28.67 -3.92 -4.17
CA GLY A 275 -28.99 -3.84 -2.74
C GLY A 275 -28.64 -5.10 -1.95
N GLU A 276 -28.03 -6.12 -2.58
CA GLU A 276 -27.57 -7.36 -1.91
C GLU A 276 -26.06 -7.39 -1.64
N TYR A 277 -25.34 -6.30 -1.91
CA TYR A 277 -23.93 -6.17 -1.63
C TYR A 277 -23.60 -4.84 -0.95
N ILE A 278 -22.46 -4.81 -0.26
CA ILE A 278 -21.87 -3.62 0.37
C ILE A 278 -20.52 -3.37 -0.30
N VAL A 279 -20.24 -2.12 -0.64
CA VAL A 279 -18.93 -1.68 -1.12
C VAL A 279 -18.42 -0.61 -0.18
N PHE A 280 -17.16 -0.75 0.24
CA PHE A 280 -16.38 0.38 0.73
C PHE A 280 -15.21 0.63 -0.21
N LEU A 281 -14.88 1.90 -0.42
CA LEU A 281 -13.75 2.34 -1.25
C LEU A 281 -12.93 3.35 -0.47
N THR A 282 -11.62 3.10 -0.42
CA THR A 282 -10.62 3.98 0.20
C THR A 282 -9.28 3.82 -0.52
N ALA A 283 -8.21 4.42 0.02
CA ALA A 283 -6.85 4.25 -0.47
C ALA A 283 -5.92 3.82 0.67
N ASP A 284 -4.88 3.06 0.34
CA ASP A 284 -3.83 2.60 1.24
C ASP A 284 -2.81 3.68 1.62
N HIS A 285 -2.86 4.81 0.91
CA HIS A 285 -2.23 6.09 1.22
C HIS A 285 -2.65 7.12 0.14
N ALA A 286 -2.19 8.36 0.27
CA ALA A 286 -2.19 9.34 -0.80
C ALA A 286 -0.76 9.55 -1.34
N ALA A 287 -0.40 10.75 -1.79
CA ALA A 287 0.93 11.05 -2.30
C ALA A 287 1.19 12.56 -2.30
N VAL A 288 2.46 12.94 -2.25
CA VAL A 288 2.90 14.34 -2.39
C VAL A 288 3.00 14.75 -3.86
N ASP A 289 2.89 16.05 -4.15
CA ASP A 289 3.32 16.61 -5.43
C ASP A 289 4.81 16.38 -5.69
N VAL A 290 5.20 16.36 -6.98
CA VAL A 290 6.61 16.22 -7.35
C VAL A 290 7.40 17.40 -6.76
N PRO A 291 8.44 17.17 -5.93
CA PRO A 291 9.14 18.27 -5.26
C PRO A 291 9.76 19.28 -6.24
N ALA A 292 10.27 18.82 -7.38
CA ALA A 292 10.78 19.70 -8.43
C ALA A 292 9.70 20.63 -9.03
N TYR A 293 8.45 20.15 -9.13
CA TYR A 293 7.32 20.98 -9.56
C TYR A 293 6.99 22.04 -8.51
N LEU A 294 6.85 21.65 -7.24
CA LEU A 294 6.62 22.57 -6.13
C LEU A 294 7.71 23.64 -6.05
N TYR A 295 8.98 23.23 -6.14
CA TYR A 295 10.12 24.14 -6.13
C TYR A 295 10.09 25.14 -7.29
N SER A 296 9.66 24.72 -8.49
CA SER A 296 9.51 25.62 -9.64
C SER A 296 8.48 26.74 -9.41
N LEU A 297 7.55 26.53 -8.47
CA LEU A 297 6.54 27.50 -8.05
C LEU A 297 6.93 28.27 -6.77
N ASN A 298 8.18 28.12 -6.30
CA ASN A 298 8.69 28.68 -5.03
C ASN A 298 7.98 28.12 -3.78
N ILE A 299 7.38 26.93 -3.87
CA ILE A 299 6.86 26.20 -2.70
C ILE A 299 8.02 25.41 -2.07
N PRO A 300 8.25 25.49 -0.75
CA PRO A 300 9.29 24.71 -0.08
C PRO A 300 9.09 23.21 -0.28
N ALA A 301 10.05 22.57 -0.94
CA ALA A 301 10.06 21.14 -1.23
C ALA A 301 11.49 20.73 -1.63
N GLY A 302 11.80 19.44 -1.56
CA GLY A 302 13.11 18.98 -1.99
C GLY A 302 13.30 17.47 -1.93
N TYR A 303 14.57 17.08 -2.00
CA TYR A 303 14.99 15.69 -2.05
C TYR A 303 15.95 15.40 -0.90
N PHE A 304 15.78 14.23 -0.30
CA PHE A 304 16.59 13.73 0.81
C PHE A 304 17.42 12.53 0.34
N ASP A 305 18.74 12.65 0.34
CA ASP A 305 19.62 11.51 0.01
C ASP A 305 19.82 10.63 1.25
N SER A 306 19.10 9.52 1.29
CA SER A 306 19.18 8.58 2.42
C SER A 306 20.52 7.84 2.49
N ARG A 307 21.29 7.76 1.40
CA ARG A 307 22.59 7.07 1.41
C ARG A 307 23.66 7.96 2.01
N ASP A 308 23.71 9.22 1.58
CA ASP A 308 24.64 10.19 2.14
C ASP A 308 24.36 10.40 3.63
N PHE A 309 23.07 10.57 3.99
CA PHE A 309 22.66 10.66 5.39
C PHE A 309 23.06 9.44 6.24
N LYS A 310 22.96 8.22 5.69
CA LYS A 310 23.46 7.01 6.38
C LYS A 310 24.97 7.03 6.54
N SER A 311 25.70 7.46 5.52
CA SER A 311 27.17 7.59 5.55
C SER A 311 27.63 8.58 6.61
N ASP A 312 26.90 9.69 6.77
CA ASP A 312 27.17 10.72 7.78
C ASP A 312 26.95 10.17 9.21
N ILE A 313 25.85 9.45 9.43
CA ILE A 313 25.60 8.75 10.70
C ILE A 313 26.70 7.73 10.99
N ASP A 314 27.09 6.90 10.01
CA ASP A 314 28.14 5.91 10.18
C ASP A 314 29.48 6.55 10.53
N SER A 315 29.78 7.69 9.90
CA SER A 315 31.01 8.45 10.15
C SER A 315 31.02 9.05 11.55
N LEU A 316 29.90 9.63 12.00
CA LEU A 316 29.76 10.11 13.38
C LEU A 316 29.97 8.97 14.38
N VAL A 317 29.28 7.85 14.19
CA VAL A 317 29.34 6.71 15.11
C VAL A 317 30.75 6.09 15.13
N GLN A 318 31.40 5.97 13.97
CA GLN A 318 32.79 5.53 13.87
C GLN A 318 33.75 6.46 14.63
N ASN A 319 33.59 7.77 14.49
CA ASN A 319 34.50 8.75 15.11
C ASN A 319 34.30 8.84 16.63
N GLU A 320 33.06 8.74 17.10
CA GLU A 320 32.72 8.93 18.51
C GLU A 320 32.87 7.65 19.35
N TYR A 321 32.59 6.50 18.74
CA TYR A 321 32.54 5.21 19.46
C TYR A 321 33.53 4.18 18.91
N GLY A 322 34.22 4.47 17.80
CA GLY A 322 35.22 3.57 17.22
C GLY A 322 34.65 2.42 16.37
N ASN A 323 33.34 2.30 16.22
CA ASN A 323 32.71 1.23 15.44
C ASN A 323 31.35 1.63 14.84
N LYS A 324 31.29 1.85 13.52
CA LYS A 324 30.04 2.15 12.80
C LYS A 324 28.99 1.03 12.85
N ASP A 325 29.39 -0.22 13.10
CA ASP A 325 28.50 -1.38 13.14
C ASP A 325 27.57 -1.38 14.36
N LEU A 326 27.66 -0.34 15.21
CA LEU A 326 26.64 0.00 16.20
C LEU A 326 25.29 0.37 15.56
N ILE A 327 25.27 0.75 14.27
CA ILE A 327 24.05 0.91 13.48
C ILE A 327 23.87 -0.30 12.55
N LYS A 328 22.92 -1.18 12.86
CA LYS A 328 22.61 -2.37 12.06
C LYS A 328 21.93 -2.02 10.74
N ASN A 329 20.99 -1.08 10.77
CA ASN A 329 20.18 -0.76 9.59
C ASN A 329 19.59 0.65 9.67
N MET A 330 19.24 1.21 8.51
CA MET A 330 18.36 2.36 8.38
C MET A 330 17.30 2.07 7.33
N SER A 331 16.03 2.06 7.73
CA SER A 331 14.88 1.83 6.84
C SER A 331 13.61 2.43 7.46
N ASN A 332 12.61 2.75 6.62
CA ASN A 332 11.32 3.34 7.06
C ASN A 332 11.48 4.56 7.98
N SER A 333 12.45 5.42 7.68
CA SER A 333 12.85 6.58 8.50
C SER A 333 13.16 6.22 9.96
N GLN A 334 13.76 5.04 10.17
CA GLN A 334 14.17 4.54 11.47
C GLN A 334 15.60 4.01 11.43
N LEU A 335 16.32 4.18 12.54
CA LEU A 335 17.61 3.53 12.79
C LEU A 335 17.42 2.30 13.67
N PHE A 336 18.15 1.24 13.35
CA PHE A 336 18.19 0.00 14.12
C PHE A 336 19.59 -0.14 14.70
N PHE A 337 19.68 -0.29 16.02
CA PHE A 337 20.95 -0.37 16.73
C PHE A 337 21.41 -1.82 16.90
N ASN A 338 22.72 -2.00 17.01
CA ASN A 338 23.33 -3.25 17.41
C ASN A 338 23.39 -3.35 18.93
N HIS A 339 22.31 -3.81 19.56
CA HIS A 339 22.20 -3.89 21.02
C HIS A 339 23.30 -4.76 21.64
N GLN A 340 23.65 -5.88 21.01
CA GLN A 340 24.73 -6.74 21.48
C GLN A 340 26.08 -6.00 21.49
N LEU A 341 26.40 -5.29 20.42
CA LEU A 341 27.66 -4.55 20.33
C LEU A 341 27.70 -3.34 21.28
N LEU A 342 26.58 -2.65 21.49
CA LEU A 342 26.46 -1.60 22.50
C LEU A 342 26.80 -2.15 23.90
N ASP A 343 26.25 -3.32 24.25
CA ASP A 343 26.52 -3.99 25.53
C ASP A 343 27.99 -4.45 25.64
N GLU A 344 28.54 -5.08 24.59
CA GLU A 344 29.95 -5.52 24.55
C GLU A 344 30.94 -4.37 24.72
N MET A 345 30.60 -3.20 24.18
CA MET A 345 31.41 -1.98 24.29
C MET A 345 31.10 -1.16 25.55
N ASN A 346 30.18 -1.62 26.42
CA ASN A 346 29.68 -0.91 27.60
C ASN A 346 29.17 0.52 27.30
N ILE A 347 28.55 0.70 26.14
CA ILE A 347 27.96 1.98 25.72
C ILE A 347 26.55 2.08 26.30
N ASN A 348 26.28 3.16 27.04
CA ASN A 348 24.93 3.42 27.53
C ASN A 348 23.99 3.76 26.36
N ILE A 349 22.93 2.96 26.19
CA ILE A 349 22.00 3.12 25.08
C ILE A 349 21.23 4.45 25.11
N ASP A 350 20.84 4.95 26.29
CA ASP A 350 20.11 6.22 26.41
C ASP A 350 21.01 7.39 25.95
N ASP A 351 22.28 7.40 26.34
CA ASP A 351 23.25 8.43 25.93
C ASP A 351 23.57 8.33 24.43
N PHE A 352 23.80 7.11 23.92
CA PHE A 352 24.04 6.85 22.50
C PHE A 352 22.89 7.37 21.64
N GLN A 353 21.68 7.03 22.04
CA GLN A 353 20.46 7.40 21.37
C GLN A 353 20.19 8.91 21.41
N GLN A 354 20.43 9.56 22.56
CA GLN A 354 20.25 11.01 22.68
C GLN A 354 21.28 11.77 21.82
N LYS A 355 22.52 11.30 21.75
CA LYS A 355 23.57 11.92 20.91
C LYS A 355 23.21 11.85 19.43
N LEU A 356 22.78 10.67 18.96
CA LEU A 356 22.29 10.50 17.58
C LEU A 356 21.06 11.36 17.32
N SER A 357 20.11 11.41 18.25
CA SER A 357 18.91 12.24 18.10
C SER A 357 19.25 13.71 17.90
N ASN A 358 20.19 14.24 18.68
CA ASN A 358 20.62 15.64 18.56
C ASN A 358 21.35 15.90 17.25
N TYR A 359 22.22 14.97 16.83
CA TYR A 359 22.94 15.10 15.57
C TYR A 359 22.00 15.09 14.36
N ILE A 360 21.04 14.15 14.34
CA ILE A 360 20.08 14.01 13.24
C ILE A 360 19.16 15.23 13.17
N LEU A 361 18.67 15.72 14.31
CA LEU A 361 17.80 16.91 14.35
C LEU A 361 18.51 18.18 13.84
N ALA A 362 19.84 18.23 13.92
CA ALA A 362 20.63 19.36 13.43
C ALA A 362 20.91 19.29 11.92
N GLN A 363 20.56 18.20 11.23
CA GLN A 363 20.74 18.08 9.78
C GLN A 363 19.64 18.84 9.03
N ASP A 364 19.98 19.32 7.83
CA ASP A 364 19.02 19.95 6.94
C ASP A 364 17.89 18.97 6.57
N ASN A 365 16.68 19.52 6.41
CA ASN A 365 15.48 18.81 5.97
C ASN A 365 14.96 17.74 6.96
N ILE A 366 15.42 17.78 8.21
CA ILE A 366 14.87 16.98 9.32
C ILE A 366 13.94 17.85 10.17
N HIS A 367 12.65 17.49 10.18
CA HIS A 367 11.64 18.18 10.97
C HIS A 367 11.68 17.77 12.44
N ARG A 368 11.75 16.45 12.70
CA ARG A 368 11.67 15.87 14.06
C ARG A 368 12.47 14.59 14.17
N VAL A 369 12.86 14.29 15.40
CA VAL A 369 13.47 13.01 15.78
C VAL A 369 12.84 12.51 17.07
N TYR A 370 12.57 11.21 17.12
CA TYR A 370 11.98 10.53 18.26
C TYR A 370 12.87 9.37 18.69
N THR A 371 13.24 9.38 19.95
CA THR A 371 13.84 8.23 20.61
C THR A 371 12.76 7.17 20.89
N ARG A 372 13.09 5.89 20.77
CA ARG A 372 12.30 4.77 21.28
C ARG A 372 11.72 5.01 22.68
N LYS A 373 12.49 5.58 23.61
CA LYS A 373 12.00 5.92 24.95
C LYS A 373 10.87 6.95 24.92
N GLN A 374 10.98 8.00 24.11
CA GLN A 374 9.93 8.99 23.90
C GLN A 374 8.68 8.40 23.24
N ILE A 375 8.85 7.48 22.29
CA ILE A 375 7.72 6.84 21.59
C ILE A 375 6.97 5.91 22.56
N VAL A 376 7.69 5.02 23.25
CA VAL A 376 7.11 3.99 24.13
C VAL A 376 6.47 4.61 25.37
N ASN A 377 7.12 5.60 26.00
CA ASN A 377 6.61 6.20 27.23
C ASN A 377 5.65 7.37 27.00
N GLY A 378 5.54 7.85 25.75
CA GLY A 378 4.70 8.98 25.40
C GLY A 378 3.21 8.64 25.41
N ALA A 379 2.39 9.52 25.99
CA ALA A 379 0.92 9.43 25.96
C ALA A 379 0.32 10.35 24.87
N TYR A 380 0.81 10.22 23.63
CA TYR A 380 0.33 11.01 22.50
C TYR A 380 -1.03 10.50 22.02
N THR A 381 -2.00 11.41 21.91
CA THR A 381 -3.38 11.09 21.49
C THR A 381 -3.80 11.82 20.21
N LYS A 382 -2.98 12.74 19.69
CA LYS A 382 -3.25 13.49 18.47
C LYS A 382 -1.96 14.01 17.82
N GLY A 383 -2.09 14.41 16.55
CA GLY A 383 -1.00 15.01 15.80
C GLY A 383 0.09 14.01 15.42
N MET A 384 1.19 14.53 14.87
CA MET A 384 2.30 13.72 14.33
C MET A 384 2.89 12.72 15.34
N ASP A 385 2.96 13.10 16.62
CA ASP A 385 3.52 12.24 17.66
C ASP A 385 2.67 10.97 17.87
N ALA A 386 1.33 11.11 17.77
CA ALA A 386 0.42 9.97 17.83
C ALA A 386 0.55 9.08 16.58
N LEU A 387 0.74 9.67 15.39
CA LEU A 387 0.97 8.91 14.16
C LEU A 387 2.23 8.03 14.28
N ILE A 388 3.33 8.62 14.78
CA ILE A 388 4.60 7.91 14.99
C ILE A 388 4.42 6.76 15.99
N LYS A 389 3.72 7.01 17.10
CA LYS A 389 3.42 5.98 18.10
C LYS A 389 2.59 4.84 17.52
N ASN A 390 1.53 5.16 16.78
CA ASN A 390 0.62 4.16 16.20
C ASN A 390 1.28 3.34 15.08
N GLY A 391 2.32 3.86 14.44
CA GLY A 391 3.16 3.15 13.48
C GLY A 391 4.27 2.30 14.10
N PHE A 392 4.53 2.46 15.40
CA PHE A 392 5.67 1.86 16.07
C PHE A 392 5.30 0.50 16.69
N ASN A 393 5.86 -0.57 16.17
CA ASN A 393 5.75 -1.89 16.76
C ASN A 393 6.97 -2.20 17.64
N HIS A 394 6.74 -2.55 18.91
CA HIS A 394 7.82 -2.81 19.87
C HIS A 394 8.85 -3.83 19.38
N LYS A 395 8.42 -4.88 18.69
CA LYS A 395 9.29 -5.95 18.22
C LYS A 395 9.97 -5.60 16.90
N ARG A 396 9.25 -4.98 15.96
CA ARG A 396 9.69 -4.84 14.56
C ARG A 396 10.27 -3.48 14.22
N SER A 397 9.88 -2.42 14.92
CA SER A 397 10.41 -1.07 14.67
C SER A 397 11.80 -0.88 15.25
N GLY A 398 12.50 0.12 14.71
CA GLY A 398 13.83 0.53 15.12
C GLY A 398 13.88 1.18 16.50
N ASP A 399 15.03 1.80 16.77
CA ASP A 399 15.39 2.39 18.04
C ASP A 399 15.30 3.93 18.00
N LEU A 400 15.37 4.54 16.83
CA LEU A 400 15.19 5.97 16.65
C LEU A 400 14.41 6.21 15.36
N ALA A 401 13.43 7.11 15.37
CA ALA A 401 12.65 7.49 14.20
C ALA A 401 12.89 8.97 13.87
N TYR A 402 12.94 9.32 12.58
CA TYR A 402 13.04 10.71 12.14
C TYR A 402 11.93 11.04 11.13
N VAL A 403 11.60 12.32 11.04
CA VAL A 403 10.59 12.86 10.13
C VAL A 403 11.26 13.94 9.29
N LEU A 404 11.10 13.85 7.98
CA LEU A 404 11.60 14.86 7.04
C LEU A 404 10.71 16.11 7.09
N ASP A 405 11.25 17.23 6.62
CA ASP A 405 10.46 18.43 6.36
C ASP A 405 9.33 18.18 5.35
N PRO A 406 8.24 18.98 5.39
CA PRO A 406 7.14 18.85 4.45
C PRO A 406 7.63 18.89 2.99
N ALA A 407 7.09 18.01 2.15
CA ALA A 407 7.46 17.88 0.74
C ALA A 407 8.95 17.56 0.46
N PHE A 408 9.68 17.03 1.44
CA PHE A 408 10.97 16.38 1.22
C PHE A 408 10.81 14.87 1.14
N ILE A 409 11.32 14.28 0.06
CA ILE A 409 11.22 12.83 -0.21
C ILE A 409 12.57 12.23 -0.57
N SER A 410 12.76 10.96 -0.27
CA SER A 410 13.90 10.19 -0.78
C SER A 410 13.47 9.42 -2.03
N TYR A 411 13.62 10.05 -3.20
CA TYR A 411 13.11 9.56 -4.48
C TYR A 411 13.87 10.17 -5.67
N SER A 412 13.59 9.72 -6.90
CA SER A 412 14.08 10.36 -8.12
C SER A 412 13.58 11.79 -8.27
N ARG A 413 14.27 12.61 -9.07
CA ARG A 413 13.85 14.00 -9.33
C ARG A 413 12.58 14.12 -10.18
N THR A 414 12.14 13.02 -10.77
CA THR A 414 10.87 12.89 -11.49
C THR A 414 9.97 11.90 -10.76
N GLY A 415 8.66 12.00 -11.01
CA GLY A 415 7.65 11.23 -10.30
C GLY A 415 7.55 11.61 -8.83
N SER A 416 6.76 10.85 -8.08
CA SER A 416 6.55 11.11 -6.67
C SER A 416 6.55 9.84 -5.81
N THR A 417 6.36 10.01 -4.51
CA THR A 417 6.25 8.93 -3.53
C THR A 417 5.33 9.36 -2.38
N HIS A 418 5.24 8.51 -1.37
CA HIS A 418 4.45 8.68 -0.16
C HIS A 418 5.21 8.10 1.03
N GLY A 419 4.58 8.10 2.20
CA GLY A 419 5.11 7.47 3.42
C GLY A 419 5.30 8.44 4.58
N SER A 420 4.99 9.73 4.40
CA SER A 420 5.15 10.75 5.43
C SER A 420 3.92 10.88 6.34
N SER A 421 4.10 11.61 7.44
CA SER A 421 3.04 11.91 8.40
C SER A 421 2.17 13.13 8.02
N TYR A 422 2.40 13.71 6.84
CA TYR A 422 1.72 14.95 6.43
C TYR A 422 0.37 14.68 5.76
N MET A 423 -0.46 15.71 5.70
CA MET A 423 -1.85 15.61 5.23
C MET A 423 -1.98 15.13 3.78
N TYR A 424 -1.00 15.44 2.92
CA TYR A 424 -1.01 15.00 1.52
C TYR A 424 -0.80 13.49 1.36
N ASP A 425 -0.22 12.81 2.35
CA ASP A 425 -0.04 11.34 2.35
C ASP A 425 -1.10 10.62 3.19
N THR A 426 -1.63 11.30 4.21
CA THR A 426 -2.56 10.72 5.18
C THR A 426 -4.03 10.93 4.83
N HIS A 427 -4.40 11.93 4.02
CA HIS A 427 -5.81 12.21 3.69
C HIS A 427 -6.28 11.36 2.51
N VAL A 428 -7.27 10.50 2.75
CA VAL A 428 -7.82 9.56 1.76
C VAL A 428 -9.34 9.60 1.73
N PRO A 429 -9.98 9.20 0.60
CA PRO A 429 -11.42 9.00 0.57
C PRO A 429 -11.82 7.84 1.47
N ILE A 430 -13.03 7.92 2.04
CA ILE A 430 -13.73 6.79 2.66
C ILE A 430 -15.15 6.87 2.13
N LEU A 431 -15.50 5.97 1.22
CA LEU A 431 -16.81 5.89 0.58
C LEU A 431 -17.43 4.56 0.95
N PHE A 432 -18.74 4.57 1.20
CA PHE A 432 -19.55 3.37 1.38
C PHE A 432 -20.74 3.43 0.41
N TYR A 433 -21.17 2.28 -0.08
CA TYR A 433 -22.28 2.13 -1.01
C TYR A 433 -22.95 0.76 -0.84
N GLY A 434 -24.25 0.68 -1.12
CA GLY A 434 -24.98 -0.59 -1.14
C GLY A 434 -25.86 -0.82 0.10
N LYS A 435 -26.03 -2.08 0.48
CA LYS A 435 -26.99 -2.52 1.53
C LYS A 435 -26.70 -1.86 2.88
N GLY A 436 -27.70 -1.23 3.48
CA GLY A 436 -27.59 -0.62 4.82
C GLY A 436 -26.72 0.65 4.89
N VAL A 437 -26.42 1.28 3.74
CA VAL A 437 -25.64 2.52 3.68
C VAL A 437 -26.54 3.73 3.37
N LYS A 438 -26.52 4.69 4.28
CA LYS A 438 -27.24 5.96 4.12
C LYS A 438 -26.61 6.84 3.06
N SER A 439 -27.43 7.38 2.16
CA SER A 439 -26.97 8.42 1.23
C SER A 439 -26.65 9.72 1.96
N GLY A 440 -25.46 10.26 1.73
CA GLY A 440 -25.03 11.54 2.30
C GLY A 440 -23.53 11.77 2.16
N SER A 441 -23.05 12.84 2.79
CA SER A 441 -21.63 13.14 2.89
C SER A 441 -21.33 13.74 4.26
N SER A 442 -20.07 13.62 4.69
CA SER A 442 -19.61 14.14 5.98
C SER A 442 -18.20 14.70 5.88
N SER A 443 -17.99 15.86 6.49
CA SER A 443 -16.68 16.46 6.70
C SER A 443 -16.08 16.08 8.07
N ARG A 444 -16.79 15.31 8.89
CA ARG A 444 -16.28 14.76 10.15
C ARG A 444 -15.00 13.97 9.88
N ARG A 445 -13.98 14.18 10.70
CA ARG A 445 -12.74 13.39 10.64
C ARG A 445 -13.08 11.93 10.98
N SER A 446 -12.66 11.04 10.10
CA SER A 446 -12.69 9.59 10.27
C SER A 446 -11.31 9.05 9.97
N GLU A 447 -11.02 7.84 10.45
CA GLU A 447 -9.73 7.20 10.25
C GLU A 447 -9.91 5.89 9.48
N ILE A 448 -8.91 5.46 8.72
CA ILE A 448 -9.03 4.22 7.92
C ILE A 448 -9.26 2.98 8.80
N VAL A 449 -8.85 3.02 10.07
CA VAL A 449 -9.08 1.95 11.05
C VAL A 449 -10.55 1.83 11.47
N ASP A 450 -11.38 2.83 11.16
CA ASP A 450 -12.81 2.83 11.45
C ASP A 450 -13.60 1.95 10.44
N ILE A 451 -12.99 1.57 9.31
CA ILE A 451 -13.67 0.86 8.22
C ILE A 451 -14.05 -0.57 8.62
N ALA A 452 -13.08 -1.38 9.05
CA ALA A 452 -13.32 -2.77 9.45
C ALA A 452 -14.38 -2.92 10.57
N PRO A 453 -14.35 -2.18 11.70
CA PRO A 453 -15.40 -2.27 12.71
C PRO A 453 -16.76 -1.76 12.20
N THR A 454 -16.80 -0.82 11.25
CA THR A 454 -18.06 -0.42 10.59
C THR A 454 -18.67 -1.58 9.82
N ILE A 455 -17.87 -2.29 9.00
CA ILE A 455 -18.33 -3.47 8.27
C ILE A 455 -18.76 -4.59 9.22
N ALA A 456 -18.04 -4.80 10.33
CA ALA A 456 -18.43 -5.79 11.32
C ALA A 456 -19.81 -5.51 11.93
N VAL A 457 -20.11 -4.24 12.25
CA VAL A 457 -21.44 -3.82 12.71
C VAL A 457 -22.49 -4.08 11.65
N MET A 458 -22.21 -3.76 10.37
CA MET A 458 -23.15 -3.99 9.26
C MET A 458 -23.47 -5.47 9.04
N LEU A 459 -22.48 -6.35 9.22
CA LEU A 459 -22.64 -7.80 9.05
C LEU A 459 -23.15 -8.50 10.32
N GLY A 460 -23.15 -7.82 11.48
CA GLY A 460 -23.52 -8.42 12.76
C GLY A 460 -22.50 -9.46 13.26
N ILE A 461 -21.22 -9.28 12.95
CA ILE A 461 -20.12 -10.21 13.28
C ILE A 461 -19.12 -9.59 14.26
N SER A 462 -18.20 -10.42 14.77
CA SER A 462 -17.12 -9.98 15.66
C SER A 462 -16.21 -8.94 14.99
N PHE A 463 -15.66 -8.05 15.80
CA PHE A 463 -14.59 -7.17 15.36
C PHE A 463 -13.30 -7.96 15.16
N PRO A 464 -12.43 -7.56 14.21
CA PRO A 464 -11.09 -8.09 14.10
C PRO A 464 -10.36 -8.02 15.46
N SER A 465 -9.58 -9.04 15.77
CA SER A 465 -8.93 -9.26 17.08
C SER A 465 -8.04 -8.11 17.57
N GLY A 466 -7.52 -7.28 16.66
CA GLY A 466 -6.68 -6.12 16.99
C GLY A 466 -7.39 -4.77 16.96
N THR A 467 -8.70 -4.73 16.69
CA THR A 467 -9.46 -3.50 16.39
C THR A 467 -9.22 -2.39 17.41
N SER A 468 -8.91 -1.20 16.91
CA SER A 468 -8.77 0.04 17.69
C SER A 468 -9.54 1.23 17.10
N GLY A 469 -10.07 1.13 15.88
CA GLY A 469 -10.98 2.11 15.31
C GLY A 469 -12.41 2.00 15.85
N ASP A 470 -13.21 3.03 15.59
CA ASP A 470 -14.60 3.13 16.04
C ASP A 470 -15.58 2.97 14.86
N PRO A 471 -16.69 2.22 14.98
CA PRO A 471 -17.69 2.15 13.92
C PRO A 471 -18.24 3.54 13.55
N LEU A 472 -18.39 3.79 12.25
CA LEU A 472 -18.95 5.02 11.70
C LEU A 472 -20.49 4.98 11.73
N TYR A 473 -21.10 4.89 12.91
CA TYR A 473 -22.56 4.74 13.07
C TYR A 473 -23.42 5.76 12.30
N TRP A 474 -22.90 6.96 12.05
CA TRP A 474 -23.62 8.04 11.36
C TRP A 474 -23.86 7.78 9.86
N MET A 475 -23.19 6.80 9.24
CA MET A 475 -23.42 6.39 7.84
C MET A 475 -24.33 5.17 7.69
N LEU A 476 -24.69 4.51 8.78
CA LEU A 476 -25.57 3.33 8.75
C LEU A 476 -27.02 3.76 8.58
N ASP A 477 -27.78 3.01 7.78
CA ASP A 477 -29.24 3.09 7.79
C ASP A 477 -29.78 2.33 9.02
N GLU A 478 -30.78 2.90 9.69
CA GLU A 478 -31.44 2.33 10.88
C GLU A 478 -32.30 1.10 10.57
#